data_AF-A0A978TQA0-F1
#
_entry.id   AF-A0A978TQA0-F1
#
_cell.length_a   1.000
_cell.length_b   1.000
_cell.length_c   1.000
_cell.angle_alpha   90.00
_cell.angle_beta   90.00
_cell.angle_gamma   90.00
#
_symmetry.space_group_name_H-M   'P 1'
#
loop_
_entity.id
_entity.type
_entity.pdbx_description
1 polymer ?
#
loop_
_entity_poly.entity_id
_entity_poly.type
_entity_poly.pdbx_seq_one_letter_code
_entity_poly.pdbx_strand_id
1 'polypeptide(L)'
;MKSDFFLAPSGFKSLGSRTATRQNERALLTENRGLRAFILMLAVTGGLGLCSFRLVQLQLVNGDYHRLVAEENRVRPIPVPAARGNILDRHGKPIATSRLSRSAYVWPKQQSPEAWKATAKKLSPILGISPEQILEAIEKEGYSSNIPVKIGRNLSLQAFITLAERAEEFPGLEVRGDSSRYYPEKNIAAHLLGYVGEATLDDLKADPKLPMGAIVGKMGIERALDSLLHGKWGNRLIEVNAQGQELRELAMQPVEAGKDVRLTLDLNLQKTAEAALGGRRGAAVVLDVKTGAVLALASSPTFDPNIFTRQVTASEWESLQGEDDPFLNRALQGYPPGSTFKIITSVAGMASGKFAPDSLIGTAAYITVGDTQFHEHSGGYGTIGFEDALAYSSNTFFYQVGMDIGPEEIAKWGKVLGIGQTDFDLLGIGEGSHGSLPTPEEKEALYGEPWYVGDTVSMSIGQGLTLVTPLELAVMVSTVANGGNRVKPHLLASQTNTEATQPAKTGIDPAILEVVRDGLRAVVERGTGTAMNDGSLPLTAGKTGTVEVLGQEDNSMYVGYGPADDPQIAIAVAIEEGGYGSKAALPVAKEIFQAYFGKPAAAPDAEDAEEEP
;
A
#
# COMPACT_ATOMS: atom_id res chain seq x y z
N MET A 1 52.04 -43.67 78.29
CA MET A 1 53.22 -43.93 77.43
C MET A 1 53.70 -42.57 76.94
N LYS A 2 54.89 -42.14 77.41
CA LYS A 2 55.79 -41.04 76.95
C LYS A 2 55.17 -39.64 76.67
N SER A 3 55.44 -38.66 77.54
CA SER A 3 56.52 -37.64 77.47
C SER A 3 56.02 -36.41 76.69
N ASP A 4 56.16 -35.15 77.13
CA ASP A 4 57.34 -34.46 77.62
C ASP A 4 57.01 -33.16 78.39
N PHE A 5 57.88 -32.86 79.37
CA PHE A 5 58.44 -31.55 79.79
C PHE A 5 57.56 -30.33 80.14
N PHE A 6 57.88 -29.47 81.12
CA PHE A 6 58.51 -29.51 82.46
C PHE A 6 58.34 -28.08 83.04
N LEU A 7 57.89 -27.99 84.30
CA LEU A 7 58.13 -26.96 85.35
C LEU A 7 57.91 -25.43 85.18
N ALA A 8 57.21 -24.90 86.18
CA ALA A 8 57.41 -23.58 86.81
C ALA A 8 58.10 -23.79 88.20
N PRO A 9 58.31 -22.81 89.13
CA PRO A 9 58.40 -21.34 89.06
C PRO A 9 59.51 -20.68 89.96
N SER A 10 59.56 -19.33 89.96
CA SER A 10 59.76 -18.39 91.09
C SER A 10 61.13 -17.79 91.52
N GLY A 11 61.14 -16.44 91.59
CA GLY A 11 61.87 -15.57 92.55
C GLY A 11 63.29 -15.08 92.16
N PHE A 12 63.75 -13.83 92.40
CA PHE A 12 63.19 -12.58 92.92
C PHE A 12 64.24 -11.44 92.74
N LYS A 13 63.79 -10.23 92.36
CA LYS A 13 64.26 -8.84 92.63
C LYS A 13 65.75 -8.40 92.57
N SER A 14 65.98 -7.31 91.83
CA SER A 14 66.53 -5.99 92.29
C SER A 14 66.91 -5.12 91.07
N LEU A 15 66.09 -4.18 90.56
CA LEU A 15 65.95 -2.75 90.92
C LEU A 15 67.23 -1.90 90.91
N GLY A 16 67.33 -0.97 89.94
CA GLY A 16 68.16 0.23 90.05
C GLY A 16 68.64 0.82 88.71
N SER A 17 68.14 2.02 88.35
CA SER A 17 68.72 3.03 87.41
C SER A 17 68.34 3.04 85.91
N ARG A 18 67.05 3.17 85.56
CA ARG A 18 66.61 3.59 84.20
C ARG A 18 65.47 4.61 84.19
N THR A 19 65.44 5.53 85.16
CA THR A 19 64.33 6.48 85.36
C THR A 19 64.51 7.86 84.71
N ALA A 20 65.65 8.16 84.08
CA ALA A 20 65.88 9.49 83.48
C ALA A 20 65.49 9.60 81.99
N THR A 21 65.38 8.48 81.26
CA THR A 21 65.15 8.51 79.79
C THR A 21 63.66 8.52 79.39
N ARG A 22 62.74 8.15 80.31
CA ARG A 22 61.30 8.01 80.00
C ARG A 22 60.45 9.27 80.17
N GLN A 23 60.96 10.31 80.84
CA GLN A 23 60.18 11.55 81.04
C GLN A 23 60.20 12.45 79.78
N ASN A 24 61.28 12.47 79.00
CA ASN A 24 61.35 13.25 77.76
C ASN A 24 60.52 12.64 76.60
N GLU A 25 60.39 11.31 76.52
CA GLU A 25 59.56 10.68 75.47
C GLU A 25 58.05 10.88 75.70
N ARG A 26 57.59 10.94 76.97
CA ARG A 26 56.18 11.20 77.26
C ARG A 26 55.77 12.64 76.98
N ALA A 27 56.65 13.62 77.19
CA ALA A 27 56.38 15.03 76.88
C ALA A 27 56.19 15.29 75.37
N LEU A 28 57.05 14.68 74.53
CA LEU A 28 56.98 14.76 73.06
C LEU A 28 55.74 14.08 72.45
N LEU A 29 55.18 13.06 73.13
CA LEU A 29 53.98 12.35 72.69
C LEU A 29 52.68 13.09 73.06
N THR A 30 52.66 13.90 74.12
CA THR A 30 51.52 14.75 74.50
C THR A 30 51.40 16.02 73.66
N GLU A 31 52.52 16.63 73.25
CA GLU A 31 52.54 17.86 72.44
C GLU A 31 51.94 17.66 71.03
N ASN A 32 52.17 16.49 70.42
CA ASN A 32 51.65 16.17 69.08
C ASN A 32 50.19 15.72 69.04
N ARG A 33 49.56 15.37 70.18
CA ARG A 33 48.16 14.93 70.21
C ARG A 33 47.18 16.09 70.02
N GLY A 34 47.45 17.24 70.63
CA GLY A 34 46.66 18.46 70.45
C GLY A 34 46.73 18.99 69.01
N LEU A 35 47.94 19.00 68.44
CA LEU A 35 48.15 19.41 67.05
C LEU A 35 47.49 18.45 66.05
N ARG A 36 47.58 17.13 66.26
CA ARG A 36 46.90 16.14 65.40
C ARG A 36 45.38 16.24 65.50
N ALA A 37 44.83 16.43 66.71
CA ALA A 37 43.39 16.63 66.90
C ALA A 37 42.90 17.93 66.25
N PHE A 38 43.69 19.01 66.34
CA PHE A 38 43.40 20.29 65.68
C PHE A 38 43.43 20.19 64.16
N ILE A 39 44.44 19.52 63.59
CA ILE A 39 44.52 19.26 62.14
C ILE A 39 43.34 18.39 61.68
N LEU A 40 42.96 17.37 62.45
CA LEU A 40 41.82 16.51 62.12
C LEU A 40 40.50 17.29 62.16
N MET A 41 40.33 18.16 63.17
CA MET A 41 39.18 19.06 63.28
C MET A 41 39.12 20.00 62.08
N LEU A 42 40.23 20.63 61.71
CA LEU A 42 40.33 21.51 60.54
C LEU A 42 40.01 20.77 59.23
N ALA A 43 40.48 19.54 59.08
CA ALA A 43 40.18 18.71 57.92
C ALA A 43 38.69 18.34 57.86
N VAL A 44 38.08 17.98 58.98
CA VAL A 44 36.64 17.67 59.07
C VAL A 44 35.80 18.91 58.81
N THR A 45 36.11 20.04 59.46
CA THR A 45 35.41 21.31 59.26
C THR A 45 35.58 21.84 57.84
N GLY A 46 36.78 21.72 57.27
CA GLY A 46 37.04 22.06 55.87
C GLY A 46 36.25 21.16 54.90
N GLY A 47 36.18 19.86 55.17
CA GLY A 47 35.37 18.92 54.40
C GLY A 47 33.87 19.23 54.46
N LEU A 48 33.34 19.49 55.67
CA LEU A 48 31.95 19.91 55.86
C LEU A 48 31.64 21.26 55.20
N GLY A 49 32.58 22.19 55.26
CA GLY A 49 32.50 23.49 54.57
C GLY A 49 32.40 23.32 53.06
N LEU A 50 33.23 22.44 52.48
CA LEU A 50 33.19 22.12 51.05
C LEU A 50 31.86 21.47 50.63
N CYS A 51 31.36 20.52 51.42
CA CYS A 51 30.05 19.91 51.19
C CYS A 51 28.92 20.95 51.27
N SER A 52 28.96 21.83 52.27
CA SER A 52 27.95 22.89 52.46
C SER A 52 27.98 23.90 51.30
N PHE A 53 29.18 24.30 50.87
CA PHE A 53 29.36 25.15 49.70
C PHE A 53 28.82 24.51 48.44
N ARG A 54 29.11 23.21 48.23
CA ARG A 54 28.57 22.46 47.08
C ARG A 54 27.05 22.38 47.13
N LEU A 55 26.47 22.21 48.32
CA LEU A 55 25.02 22.14 48.50
C LEU A 55 24.35 23.49 48.21
N VAL A 56 24.94 24.60 48.66
CA VAL A 56 24.52 25.97 48.31
C VAL A 56 24.62 26.20 46.81
N GLN A 57 25.71 25.78 46.17
CA GLN A 57 25.86 25.89 44.72
C GLN A 57 24.75 25.12 43.98
N LEU A 58 24.45 23.88 44.38
CA LEU A 58 23.42 23.06 43.75
C LEU A 58 22.00 23.57 44.01
N GLN A 59 21.71 24.03 45.24
CA GLN A 59 20.35 24.38 45.64
C GLN A 59 19.98 25.85 45.42
N LEU A 60 20.93 26.78 45.57
CA LEU A 60 20.67 28.23 45.46
C LEU A 60 21.19 28.83 44.15
N VAL A 61 22.39 28.46 43.71
CA VAL A 61 22.97 29.00 42.46
C VAL A 61 22.37 28.30 41.23
N ASN A 62 22.34 26.97 41.25
CA ASN A 62 21.79 26.14 40.18
C ASN A 62 20.37 25.66 40.46
N GLY A 63 19.73 26.17 41.52
CA GLY A 63 18.44 25.68 42.01
C GLY A 63 17.33 25.79 40.97
N ASP A 64 17.23 26.94 40.30
CA ASP A 64 16.22 27.16 39.26
C ASP A 64 16.43 26.22 38.05
N TYR A 65 17.68 26.01 37.63
CA TYR A 65 18.02 25.04 36.58
C TYR A 65 17.64 23.61 36.99
N HIS A 66 18.03 23.17 38.20
CA HIS A 66 17.71 21.83 38.67
C HIS A 66 16.22 21.62 38.93
N ARG A 67 15.49 22.67 39.34
CA ARG A 67 14.03 22.64 39.47
C ARG A 67 13.35 22.52 38.10
N LEU A 68 13.82 23.26 37.10
CA LEU A 68 13.28 23.19 35.73
C LEU A 68 13.55 21.83 35.09
N VAL A 69 14.78 21.30 35.25
CA VAL A 69 15.11 19.92 34.84
C VAL A 69 14.29 18.88 35.61
N ALA A 70 13.99 19.11 36.90
CA ALA A 70 13.13 18.21 37.67
C ALA A 70 11.67 18.28 37.22
N GLU A 71 11.15 19.47 36.88
CA GLU A 71 9.80 19.66 36.32
C GLU A 71 9.67 19.03 34.93
N GLU A 72 10.64 19.23 34.04
CA GLU A 72 10.69 18.57 32.73
C GLU A 72 10.76 17.04 32.84
N ASN A 73 11.43 16.50 33.87
CA ASN A 73 11.46 15.06 34.11
C ASN A 73 10.18 14.52 34.77
N ARG A 74 9.42 15.38 35.46
CA ARG A 74 8.19 15.03 36.18
C ARG A 74 6.96 15.08 35.27
N VAL A 75 6.94 16.00 34.29
CA VAL A 75 5.85 16.15 33.33
C VAL A 75 6.19 15.42 32.04
N ARG A 76 5.41 14.39 31.70
CA ARG A 76 5.62 13.60 30.49
C ARG A 76 4.46 13.79 29.51
N PRO A 77 4.71 14.20 28.26
CA PRO A 77 3.72 14.10 27.20
C PRO A 77 3.58 12.65 26.76
N ILE A 78 2.37 12.11 26.85
CA ILE A 78 1.99 10.84 26.24
C ILE A 78 1.19 11.14 24.97
N PRO A 79 1.68 10.74 23.79
CA PRO A 79 0.94 10.93 22.55
C PRO A 79 -0.40 10.17 22.59
N VAL A 80 -1.47 10.85 22.20
CA VAL A 80 -2.80 10.27 22.03
C VAL A 80 -3.14 10.22 20.54
N PRO A 81 -3.34 9.02 19.97
CA PRO A 81 -3.62 8.89 18.55
C PRO A 81 -4.95 9.53 18.19
N ALA A 82 -4.98 10.21 17.05
CA ALA A 82 -6.22 10.67 16.44
C ALA A 82 -6.94 9.51 15.73
N ALA A 83 -8.27 9.59 15.66
CA ALA A 83 -9.04 8.70 14.81
C ALA A 83 -8.71 9.00 13.34
N ARG A 84 -8.21 7.99 12.61
CA ARG A 84 -7.96 8.09 11.18
C ARG A 84 -9.30 8.18 10.42
N GLY A 85 -9.39 9.08 9.46
CA GLY A 85 -10.59 9.30 8.64
C GLY A 85 -11.04 8.04 7.91
N ASN A 86 -12.35 7.88 7.71
CA ASN A 86 -12.92 6.75 6.98
C ASN A 86 -12.71 6.91 5.48
N ILE A 87 -12.51 5.79 4.78
CA ILE A 87 -12.60 5.73 3.32
C ILE A 87 -13.96 5.12 2.99
N LEU A 88 -14.77 5.85 2.23
CA LEU A 88 -16.12 5.49 1.84
C LEU A 88 -16.19 5.19 0.35
N ASP A 89 -17.00 4.22 -0.04
CA ASP A 89 -17.36 4.01 -1.45
C ASP A 89 -18.27 5.15 -1.97
N ARG A 90 -18.61 5.08 -3.26
CA ARG A 90 -19.45 6.08 -3.90
C ARG A 90 -20.87 6.17 -3.32
N HIS A 91 -21.34 5.20 -2.56
CA HIS A 91 -22.67 5.20 -1.93
C HIS A 91 -22.61 5.57 -0.44
N GLY A 92 -21.41 5.90 0.07
CA GLY A 92 -21.18 6.27 1.47
C GLY A 92 -20.93 5.09 2.40
N LYS A 93 -20.76 3.88 1.88
CA LYS A 93 -20.44 2.70 2.67
C LYS A 93 -18.95 2.70 3.06
N PRO A 94 -18.60 2.55 4.36
CA PRO A 94 -17.21 2.46 4.77
C PRO A 94 -16.52 1.21 4.22
N ILE A 95 -15.39 1.40 3.54
CA ILE A 95 -14.51 0.34 3.02
C ILE A 95 -13.15 0.31 3.72
N ALA A 96 -12.77 1.40 4.40
CA ALA A 96 -11.74 1.40 5.45
C ALA A 96 -12.19 2.30 6.60
N THR A 97 -12.08 1.80 7.82
CA THR A 97 -12.53 2.50 9.03
C THR A 97 -11.61 2.18 10.21
N SER A 98 -11.92 2.72 11.39
CA SER A 98 -11.20 2.45 12.63
C SER A 98 -12.08 1.65 13.58
N ARG A 99 -11.51 0.66 14.28
CA ARG A 99 -12.21 -0.10 15.33
C ARG A 99 -11.44 -0.04 16.65
N LEU A 100 -12.17 -0.26 17.75
CA LEU A 100 -11.55 -0.44 19.06
C LEU A 100 -10.61 -1.66 19.02
N SER A 101 -9.36 -1.39 19.32
CA SER A 101 -8.27 -2.35 19.46
C SER A 101 -7.80 -2.36 20.91
N ARG A 102 -6.99 -3.35 21.26
CA ARG A 102 -6.38 -3.49 22.57
C ARG A 102 -4.90 -3.72 22.35
N SER A 103 -4.06 -3.04 23.12
CA SER A 103 -2.62 -3.11 22.94
C SER A 103 -1.88 -3.27 24.26
N ALA A 104 -0.72 -3.93 24.17
CA ALA A 104 0.23 -4.07 25.26
C ALA A 104 1.49 -3.25 24.93
N TYR A 105 1.92 -2.50 25.93
CA TYR A 105 3.10 -1.66 25.92
C TYR A 105 4.00 -2.07 27.08
N VAL A 106 5.31 -1.92 26.89
CA VAL A 106 6.30 -2.09 27.95
C VAL A 106 7.12 -0.83 28.12
N TRP A 107 7.38 -0.45 29.35
CA TRP A 107 8.23 0.68 29.71
C TRP A 107 9.64 0.16 29.99
N PRO A 108 10.61 0.26 29.04
CA PRO A 108 11.90 -0.43 29.14
C PRO A 108 12.62 -0.18 30.47
N LYS A 109 12.61 1.06 30.94
CA LYS A 109 13.30 1.52 32.16
C LYS A 109 12.76 0.94 33.47
N GLN A 110 11.58 0.29 33.47
CA GLN A 110 10.96 -0.25 34.69
C GLN A 110 11.62 -1.54 35.18
N GLN A 111 12.36 -2.25 34.32
CA GLN A 111 13.07 -3.48 34.70
C GLN A 111 14.50 -3.48 34.17
N SER A 112 15.38 -4.26 34.81
CA SER A 112 16.71 -4.53 34.25
C SER A 112 16.61 -5.44 33.01
N PRO A 113 17.62 -5.44 32.13
CA PRO A 113 17.65 -6.36 30.98
C PRO A 113 17.46 -7.83 31.36
N GLU A 114 18.03 -8.27 32.48
CA GLU A 114 17.88 -9.65 32.99
C GLU A 114 16.45 -9.95 33.44
N ALA A 115 15.79 -9.00 34.10
CA ALA A 115 14.40 -9.14 34.52
C ALA A 115 13.46 -9.18 33.31
N TRP A 116 13.72 -8.37 32.28
CA TRP A 116 12.98 -8.42 31.02
C TRP A 116 13.05 -9.79 30.34
N LYS A 117 14.18 -10.51 30.42
CA LYS A 117 14.28 -11.89 29.89
C LYS A 117 13.31 -12.85 30.57
N ALA A 118 13.12 -12.72 31.88
CA ALA A 118 12.16 -13.54 32.62
C ALA A 118 10.71 -13.12 32.31
N THR A 119 10.45 -11.82 32.24
CA THR A 119 9.14 -11.24 31.90
C THR A 119 8.70 -11.63 30.49
N ALA A 120 9.59 -11.54 29.50
CA ALA A 120 9.32 -11.88 28.11
C ALA A 120 8.87 -13.36 27.95
N LYS A 121 9.49 -14.28 28.69
CA LYS A 121 9.08 -15.71 28.69
C LYS A 121 7.67 -15.93 29.22
N LYS A 122 7.22 -15.11 30.19
CA LYS A 122 5.86 -15.18 30.73
C LYS A 122 4.84 -14.47 29.84
N LEU A 123 5.22 -13.37 29.19
CA LEU A 123 4.36 -12.62 28.26
C LEU A 123 4.14 -13.36 26.94
N SER A 124 5.17 -14.04 26.44
CA SER A 124 5.16 -14.78 25.18
C SER A 124 3.91 -15.65 24.96
N PRO A 125 3.53 -16.57 25.88
CA PRO A 125 2.36 -17.43 25.67
C PRO A 125 1.03 -16.66 25.70
N ILE A 126 0.97 -15.48 26.32
CA ILE A 126 -0.25 -14.66 26.40
C ILE A 126 -0.40 -13.81 25.13
N LEU A 127 0.70 -13.27 24.63
CA LEU A 127 0.76 -12.40 23.47
C LEU A 127 0.87 -13.15 22.13
N GLY A 128 1.30 -14.41 22.15
CA GLY A 128 1.52 -15.21 20.93
C GLY A 128 2.75 -14.79 20.12
N ILE A 129 3.71 -14.12 20.76
CA ILE A 129 4.96 -13.63 20.15
C ILE A 129 6.16 -14.24 20.88
N SER A 130 7.30 -14.39 20.20
CA SER A 130 8.46 -15.03 20.83
C SER A 130 9.10 -14.10 21.89
N PRO A 131 9.72 -14.65 22.95
CA PRO A 131 10.45 -13.83 23.93
C PRO A 131 11.55 -12.98 23.27
N GLU A 132 12.19 -13.51 22.22
CA GLU A 132 13.25 -12.84 21.47
C GLU A 132 12.72 -11.60 20.76
N GLN A 133 11.54 -11.68 20.13
CA GLN A 133 10.91 -10.52 19.48
C GLN A 133 10.55 -9.42 20.48
N ILE A 134 10.09 -9.77 21.68
CA ILE A 134 9.82 -8.79 22.75
C ILE A 134 11.12 -8.09 23.16
N LEU A 135 12.18 -8.86 23.39
CA LEU A 135 13.47 -8.33 23.81
C LEU A 135 14.12 -7.47 22.73
N GLU A 136 14.02 -7.87 21.47
CA GLU A 136 14.51 -7.10 20.32
C GLU A 136 13.77 -5.76 20.19
N ALA A 137 12.44 -5.75 20.37
CA ALA A 137 11.67 -4.51 20.37
C ALA A 137 12.11 -3.56 21.50
N ILE A 138 12.39 -4.08 22.69
CA ILE A 138 12.90 -3.31 23.83
C ILE A 138 14.34 -2.82 23.55
N GLU A 139 15.20 -3.67 23.02
CA GLU A 139 16.61 -3.37 22.75
C GLU A 139 16.78 -2.31 21.66
N LYS A 140 15.94 -2.37 20.62
CA LYS A 140 15.91 -1.39 19.53
C LYS A 140 15.63 0.03 20.03
N GLU A 141 14.75 0.16 21.02
CA GLU A 141 14.44 1.45 21.67
C GLU A 141 15.44 1.79 22.78
N GLY A 142 16.00 0.76 23.43
CA GLY A 142 16.98 0.86 24.51
C GLY A 142 16.35 0.72 25.90
N TYR A 143 17.01 -0.07 26.76
CA TYR A 143 16.54 -0.38 28.12
C TYR A 143 16.43 0.85 29.05
N SER A 144 17.07 1.96 28.72
CA SER A 144 16.98 3.22 29.45
C SER A 144 15.90 4.17 28.91
N SER A 145 15.18 3.78 27.85
CA SER A 145 14.17 4.64 27.23
C SER A 145 13.02 4.95 28.19
N ASN A 146 12.59 6.20 28.17
CA ASN A 146 11.43 6.68 28.91
C ASN A 146 10.14 6.62 28.06
N ILE A 147 10.20 6.05 26.86
CA ILE A 147 9.06 5.90 25.94
C ILE A 147 8.57 4.45 26.00
N PRO A 148 7.25 4.21 26.05
CA PRO A 148 6.72 2.85 26.02
C PRO A 148 6.89 2.21 24.64
N VAL A 149 7.34 0.96 24.61
CA VAL A 149 7.47 0.13 23.40
C VAL A 149 6.20 -0.70 23.24
N LYS A 150 5.54 -0.58 22.08
CA LYS A 150 4.35 -1.38 21.75
C LYS A 150 4.78 -2.80 21.38
N ILE A 151 4.47 -3.77 22.23
CA ILE A 151 4.83 -5.19 22.01
C ILE A 151 3.63 -6.04 21.57
N GLY A 152 2.41 -5.53 21.72
CA GLY A 152 1.19 -6.24 21.31
C GLY A 152 0.19 -5.32 20.61
N ARG A 153 -0.29 -5.73 19.44
CA ARG A 153 -1.30 -5.02 18.64
C ARG A 153 -2.55 -5.87 18.49
N ASN A 154 -3.72 -5.24 18.61
CA ASN A 154 -5.02 -5.88 18.39
C ASN A 154 -5.19 -7.19 19.20
N LEU A 155 -4.91 -7.12 20.50
CA LEU A 155 -4.99 -8.25 21.43
C LEU A 155 -6.41 -8.82 21.50
N SER A 156 -6.48 -10.15 21.62
CA SER A 156 -7.74 -10.82 21.95
C SER A 156 -8.26 -10.30 23.30
N LEU A 157 -9.59 -10.28 23.47
CA LEU A 157 -10.19 -9.86 24.73
C LEU A 157 -9.64 -10.69 25.90
N GLN A 158 -9.45 -11.99 25.69
CA GLN A 158 -8.87 -12.90 26.68
C GLN A 158 -7.43 -12.51 27.05
N ALA A 159 -6.56 -12.24 26.08
CA ALA A 159 -5.19 -11.82 26.35
C ALA A 159 -5.16 -10.49 27.10
N PHE A 160 -5.98 -9.52 26.69
CA PHE A 160 -6.08 -8.22 27.35
C PHE A 160 -6.53 -8.34 28.82
N ILE A 161 -7.60 -9.10 29.10
CA ILE A 161 -8.07 -9.33 30.47
C ILE A 161 -7.01 -10.07 31.29
N THR A 162 -6.39 -11.12 30.74
CA THR A 162 -5.34 -11.89 31.43
C THR A 162 -4.17 -11.01 31.85
N LEU A 163 -3.73 -10.12 30.96
CA LEU A 163 -2.65 -9.17 31.26
C LEU A 163 -3.07 -8.11 32.28
N ALA A 164 -4.31 -7.63 32.20
CA ALA A 164 -4.84 -6.64 33.13
C ALA A 164 -4.97 -7.20 34.56
N GLU A 165 -5.47 -8.43 34.71
CA GLU A 165 -5.61 -9.11 36.02
C GLU A 165 -4.26 -9.44 36.66
N ARG A 166 -3.25 -9.72 35.82
CA ARG A 166 -1.89 -10.05 36.26
C ARG A 166 -0.91 -8.89 36.15
N ALA A 167 -1.40 -7.65 36.09
CA ALA A 167 -0.54 -6.48 35.89
C ALA A 167 0.57 -6.36 36.96
N GLU A 168 0.31 -6.77 38.20
CA GLU A 168 1.30 -6.80 39.28
C GLU A 168 2.47 -7.77 39.03
N GLU A 169 2.27 -8.83 38.24
CA GLU A 169 3.31 -9.79 37.87
C GLU A 169 4.27 -9.26 36.79
N PHE A 170 3.90 -8.16 36.13
CA PHE A 170 4.62 -7.60 34.99
C PHE A 170 4.97 -6.12 35.21
N PRO A 171 5.95 -5.80 36.08
CA PRO A 171 6.36 -4.42 36.32
C PRO A 171 6.70 -3.66 35.02
N GLY A 172 6.01 -2.56 34.75
CA GLY A 172 6.21 -1.80 33.51
C GLY A 172 5.48 -2.33 32.28
N LEU A 173 4.60 -3.33 32.41
CA LEU A 173 3.58 -3.61 31.41
C LEU A 173 2.42 -2.63 31.56
N GLU A 174 1.95 -2.10 30.44
CA GLU A 174 0.74 -1.29 30.33
C GLU A 174 -0.16 -1.92 29.27
N VAL A 175 -1.44 -2.14 29.61
CA VAL A 175 -2.45 -2.54 28.63
C VAL A 175 -3.53 -1.47 28.55
N ARG A 176 -3.88 -1.07 27.33
CA ARG A 176 -4.91 -0.05 27.10
C ARG A 176 -5.73 -0.32 25.85
N GLY A 177 -6.92 0.29 25.80
CA GLY A 177 -7.69 0.41 24.57
C GLY A 177 -6.97 1.33 23.59
N ASP A 178 -7.02 0.99 22.31
CA ASP A 178 -6.40 1.73 21.22
C ASP A 178 -7.34 1.76 20.01
N SER A 179 -6.99 2.51 18.97
CA SER A 179 -7.65 2.44 17.68
C SER A 179 -6.79 1.63 16.71
N SER A 180 -7.41 0.72 15.96
CA SER A 180 -6.74 0.04 14.85
C SER A 180 -7.51 0.24 13.56
N ARG A 181 -6.78 0.39 12.46
CA ARG A 181 -7.36 0.42 11.13
C ARG A 181 -8.04 -0.92 10.84
N TYR A 182 -9.15 -0.89 10.14
CA TYR A 182 -9.95 -2.07 9.82
C TYR A 182 -10.57 -1.92 8.44
N TYR A 183 -10.43 -2.97 7.63
CA TYR A 183 -10.97 -3.07 6.28
C TYR A 183 -12.12 -4.10 6.32
N PRO A 184 -13.40 -3.65 6.37
CA PRO A 184 -14.54 -4.55 6.59
C PRO A 184 -14.69 -5.64 5.53
N GLU A 185 -14.30 -5.31 4.30
CA GLU A 185 -14.41 -6.19 3.14
C GLU A 185 -13.15 -7.06 2.93
N LYS A 186 -12.26 -7.12 3.94
CA LYS A 186 -11.02 -7.89 3.93
C LYS A 186 -10.17 -7.56 2.70
N ASN A 187 -9.99 -8.51 1.79
CA ASN A 187 -9.15 -8.46 0.61
C ASN A 187 -9.77 -7.69 -0.57
N ILE A 188 -11.04 -7.28 -0.48
CA ILE A 188 -11.67 -6.51 -1.56
C ILE A 188 -11.01 -5.13 -1.68
N ALA A 189 -10.67 -4.75 -2.92
CA ALA A 189 -10.01 -3.50 -3.28
C ALA A 189 -8.62 -3.29 -2.63
N ALA A 190 -7.93 -4.36 -2.24
CA ALA A 190 -6.68 -4.26 -1.46
C ALA A 190 -5.60 -3.41 -2.15
N HIS A 191 -5.40 -3.56 -3.47
CA HIS A 191 -4.40 -2.78 -4.21
C HIS A 191 -4.77 -1.31 -4.36
N LEU A 192 -6.07 -1.00 -4.42
CA LEU A 192 -6.58 0.37 -4.51
C LEU A 192 -6.52 1.06 -3.14
N LEU A 193 -7.02 0.39 -2.10
CA LEU A 193 -7.02 0.92 -0.73
C LEU A 193 -5.60 1.02 -0.19
N GLY A 194 -4.79 -0.01 -0.43
CA GLY A 194 -3.51 -0.23 0.20
C GLY A 194 -3.66 -0.61 1.67
N TYR A 195 -2.61 -0.33 2.43
CA TYR A 195 -2.57 -0.65 3.86
C TYR A 195 -1.85 0.45 4.64
N VAL A 196 -1.96 0.37 5.96
CA VAL A 196 -1.25 1.25 6.90
C VAL A 196 -0.19 0.45 7.65
N GLY A 197 0.83 1.14 8.14
CA GLY A 197 1.88 0.56 8.97
C GLY A 197 2.51 1.61 9.87
N GLU A 198 3.34 1.17 10.82
CA GLU A 198 4.10 2.12 11.63
C GLU A 198 5.07 2.95 10.76
N ALA A 199 5.21 4.22 11.11
CA ALA A 199 6.12 5.16 10.49
C ALA A 199 7.55 4.60 10.52
N THR A 200 8.19 4.54 9.36
CA THR A 200 9.60 4.19 9.24
C THR A 200 10.47 5.40 9.58
N LEU A 201 11.78 5.20 9.67
CA LEU A 201 12.72 6.31 9.82
C LEU A 201 12.61 7.32 8.67
N ASP A 202 12.27 6.87 7.46
CA ASP A 202 12.14 7.78 6.32
C ASP A 202 10.85 8.59 6.38
N ASP A 203 9.75 8.00 6.88
CA ASP A 203 8.52 8.75 7.15
C ASP A 203 8.74 9.84 8.21
N LEU A 204 9.45 9.49 9.30
CA LEU A 204 9.77 10.44 10.39
C LEU A 204 10.71 11.57 9.93
N LYS A 205 11.61 11.30 8.96
CA LYS A 205 12.43 12.35 8.35
C LYS A 205 11.60 13.25 7.43
N ALA A 206 10.67 12.67 6.67
CA ALA A 206 9.80 13.40 5.76
C ALA A 206 8.81 14.30 6.52
N ASP A 207 8.26 13.82 7.64
CA ASP A 207 7.46 14.61 8.57
C ASP A 207 7.95 14.45 10.02
N PRO A 208 8.85 15.35 10.49
CA PRO A 208 9.36 15.35 11.86
C PRO A 208 8.30 15.59 12.94
N LYS A 209 7.05 15.94 12.57
CA LYS A 209 5.94 16.11 13.51
C LYS A 209 5.26 14.78 13.85
N LEU A 210 5.51 13.72 13.08
CA LEU A 210 4.98 12.39 13.36
C LEU A 210 5.57 11.88 14.68
N PRO A 211 4.73 11.51 15.67
CA PRO A 211 5.22 10.89 16.89
C PRO A 211 5.78 9.49 16.59
N MET A 212 6.72 9.05 17.43
CA MET A 212 7.20 7.66 17.38
C MET A 212 6.03 6.68 17.51
N GLY A 213 5.99 5.67 16.64
CA GLY A 213 4.89 4.70 16.58
C GLY A 213 3.62 5.21 15.87
N ALA A 214 3.69 6.37 15.19
CA ALA A 214 2.62 6.84 14.33
C ALA A 214 2.27 5.81 13.24
N ILE A 215 0.98 5.67 12.92
CA ILE A 215 0.50 4.78 11.87
C ILE A 215 0.23 5.60 10.62
N VAL A 216 0.96 5.34 9.55
CA VAL A 216 0.89 6.05 8.26
C VAL A 216 0.48 5.09 7.14
N GLY A 217 -0.12 5.62 6.09
CA GLY A 217 -0.40 4.88 4.87
C GLY A 217 0.87 4.44 4.14
N LYS A 218 0.90 3.19 3.69
CA LYS A 218 2.07 2.57 3.04
C LYS A 218 1.88 2.27 1.56
N MET A 219 0.63 2.12 1.12
CA MET A 219 0.27 1.82 -0.26
C MET A 219 -1.09 2.46 -0.60
N GLY A 220 -1.40 2.59 -1.88
CA GLY A 220 -2.73 2.94 -2.37
C GLY A 220 -3.28 4.26 -1.85
N ILE A 221 -4.61 4.34 -1.71
CA ILE A 221 -5.33 5.50 -1.20
C ILE A 221 -4.89 5.85 0.24
N GLU A 222 -4.59 4.85 1.06
CA GLU A 222 -4.09 5.08 2.43
C GLU A 222 -2.83 5.93 2.44
N ARG A 223 -1.87 5.65 1.53
CA ARG A 223 -0.63 6.44 1.41
C ARG A 223 -0.85 7.76 0.70
N ALA A 224 -1.56 7.76 -0.43
CA ALA A 224 -1.76 8.95 -1.23
C ALA A 224 -2.50 10.06 -0.46
N LEU A 225 -3.46 9.67 0.40
CA LEU A 225 -4.28 10.60 1.17
C LEU A 225 -3.91 10.63 2.65
N ASP A 226 -2.72 10.16 3.03
CA ASP A 226 -2.31 10.04 4.42
C ASP A 226 -2.42 11.38 5.18
N SER A 227 -2.03 12.48 4.53
CA SER A 227 -2.14 13.84 5.07
C SER A 227 -3.56 14.28 5.43
N LEU A 228 -4.58 13.74 4.74
CA LEU A 228 -6.00 13.98 5.03
C LEU A 228 -6.52 12.99 6.06
N LEU A 229 -6.13 11.73 5.94
CA LEU A 229 -6.65 10.62 6.72
C LEU A 229 -6.07 10.54 8.13
N HIS A 230 -4.80 10.87 8.34
CA HIS A 230 -4.09 10.62 9.61
C HIS A 230 -4.65 11.42 10.80
N GLY A 231 -5.14 12.63 10.54
CA GLY A 231 -5.49 13.59 11.59
C GLY A 231 -4.26 14.11 12.34
N LYS A 232 -4.47 14.83 13.44
CA LYS A 232 -3.37 15.32 14.31
C LYS A 232 -3.48 14.71 15.69
N TRP A 233 -2.40 14.05 16.11
CA TRP A 233 -2.32 13.46 17.43
C TRP A 233 -2.31 14.54 18.50
N GLY A 234 -2.97 14.24 19.62
CA GLY A 234 -2.97 15.07 20.82
C GLY A 234 -1.92 14.58 21.80
N ASN A 235 -1.87 15.17 22.98
CA ASN A 235 -0.94 14.79 24.04
C ASN A 235 -1.64 14.85 25.40
N ARG A 236 -1.51 13.80 26.20
CA ARG A 236 -1.81 13.84 27.64
C ARG A 236 -0.53 14.21 28.38
N LEU A 237 -0.52 15.35 29.06
CA LEU A 237 0.57 15.70 29.97
C LEU A 237 0.30 15.02 31.30
N ILE A 238 1.10 14.02 31.65
CA ILE A 238 0.98 13.32 32.93
C ILE A 238 2.13 13.70 33.87
N GLU A 239 1.85 13.70 35.16
CA GLU A 239 2.84 13.80 36.20
C GLU A 239 3.30 12.38 36.59
N VAL A 240 4.62 12.12 36.62
CA VAL A 240 5.17 10.84 37.05
C VAL A 240 6.05 10.94 38.29
N ASN A 241 6.14 9.85 39.05
CA ASN A 241 7.10 9.75 40.16
C ASN A 241 8.53 9.39 39.67
N ALA A 242 9.49 9.31 40.60
CA ALA A 242 10.89 8.96 40.28
C ALA A 242 11.04 7.55 39.67
N GLN A 243 10.07 6.67 39.93
CA GLN A 243 9.97 5.33 39.35
C GLN A 243 9.24 5.35 37.99
N GLY A 244 8.72 6.48 37.52
CA GLY A 244 8.05 6.62 36.23
C GLY A 244 6.57 6.20 36.21
N GLN A 245 5.94 5.99 37.36
CA GLN A 245 4.51 5.67 37.47
C GLN A 245 3.67 6.96 37.33
N GLU A 246 2.55 6.88 36.59
CA GLU A 246 1.57 7.97 36.44
C GLU A 246 0.92 8.31 37.79
N LEU A 247 1.03 9.56 38.22
CA LEU A 247 0.40 10.09 39.43
C LEU A 247 -0.94 10.77 39.11
N ARG A 248 -0.95 11.64 38.09
CA ARG A 248 -2.14 12.37 37.64
C ARG A 248 -1.96 12.97 36.26
N GLU A 249 -3.06 13.23 35.59
CA GLU A 249 -3.10 14.05 34.37
C GLU A 249 -3.09 15.54 34.72
N LEU A 250 -2.19 16.30 34.09
CA LEU A 250 -2.03 17.75 34.27
C LEU A 250 -2.81 18.54 33.21
N ALA A 251 -2.79 18.07 31.97
CA ALA A 251 -3.51 18.67 30.85
C ALA A 251 -3.67 17.68 29.70
N MET A 252 -4.65 17.92 28.83
CA MET A 252 -4.81 17.20 27.57
C MET A 252 -4.84 18.20 26.42
N GLN A 253 -3.88 18.07 25.51
CA GLN A 253 -3.96 18.67 24.19
C GLN A 253 -4.91 17.81 23.34
N PRO A 254 -5.98 18.40 22.77
CA PRO A 254 -6.99 17.64 22.04
C PRO A 254 -6.43 17.01 20.76
N VAL A 255 -7.00 15.86 20.39
CA VAL A 255 -6.76 15.21 19.08
C VAL A 255 -7.63 15.89 18.01
N GLU A 256 -7.14 15.97 16.78
CA GLU A 256 -7.94 16.31 15.60
C GLU A 256 -8.12 15.06 14.76
N ALA A 257 -9.36 14.59 14.59
CA ALA A 257 -9.64 13.44 13.74
C ALA A 257 -9.26 13.70 12.28
N GLY A 258 -8.86 12.65 11.57
CA GLY A 258 -8.67 12.68 10.13
C GLY A 258 -9.98 12.94 9.39
N LYS A 259 -9.86 13.39 8.15
CA LYS A 259 -11.00 13.68 7.30
C LYS A 259 -11.45 12.42 6.57
N ASP A 260 -12.76 12.17 6.59
CA ASP A 260 -13.36 11.12 5.78
C ASP A 260 -13.25 11.48 4.30
N VAL A 261 -12.97 10.48 3.47
CA VAL A 261 -12.86 10.62 2.02
C VAL A 261 -13.85 9.68 1.33
N ARG A 262 -14.46 10.17 0.25
CA ARG A 262 -15.39 9.38 -0.56
C ARG A 262 -14.76 9.13 -1.92
N LEU A 263 -14.75 7.86 -2.32
CA LEU A 263 -14.22 7.43 -3.61
C LEU A 263 -15.33 7.37 -4.67
N THR A 264 -14.94 7.32 -5.94
CA THR A 264 -15.79 7.01 -7.09
C THR A 264 -16.14 5.52 -7.19
N LEU A 265 -15.38 4.69 -6.47
CA LEU A 265 -15.50 3.23 -6.43
C LEU A 265 -16.93 2.80 -6.09
N ASP A 266 -17.51 1.93 -6.91
CA ASP A 266 -18.71 1.18 -6.57
C ASP A 266 -18.30 -0.17 -5.95
N LEU A 267 -18.57 -0.35 -4.66
CA LEU A 267 -18.11 -1.54 -3.96
C LEU A 267 -18.73 -2.84 -4.52
N ASN A 268 -19.98 -2.79 -5.00
CA ASN A 268 -20.61 -3.99 -5.56
C ASN A 268 -19.95 -4.37 -6.89
N LEU A 269 -19.69 -3.40 -7.76
CA LEU A 269 -18.97 -3.66 -9.00
C LEU A 269 -17.54 -4.16 -8.76
N GLN A 270 -16.83 -3.57 -7.78
CA GLN A 270 -15.49 -4.03 -7.41
C GLN A 270 -15.51 -5.51 -6.98
N LYS A 271 -16.46 -5.89 -6.13
CA LYS A 271 -16.64 -7.29 -5.70
C LYS A 271 -16.95 -8.21 -6.86
N THR A 272 -17.84 -7.79 -7.77
CA THR A 272 -18.15 -8.57 -8.97
C THR A 272 -16.91 -8.76 -9.83
N ALA A 273 -16.14 -7.69 -10.08
CA ALA A 273 -14.93 -7.76 -10.89
C ALA A 273 -13.88 -8.71 -10.28
N GLU A 274 -13.61 -8.61 -8.99
CA GLU A 274 -12.66 -9.51 -8.31
C GLU A 274 -13.15 -10.95 -8.23
N ALA A 275 -14.45 -11.16 -7.98
CA ALA A 275 -15.05 -12.50 -7.98
C ALA A 275 -14.98 -13.15 -9.37
N ALA A 276 -15.28 -12.39 -10.42
CA ALA A 276 -15.24 -12.86 -11.80
C ALA A 276 -13.80 -13.19 -12.26
N LEU A 277 -12.78 -12.47 -11.77
CA LEU A 277 -11.38 -12.85 -11.99
C LEU A 277 -11.06 -14.23 -11.38
N GLY A 278 -11.74 -14.63 -10.31
CA GLY A 278 -11.70 -16.00 -9.79
C GLY A 278 -10.31 -16.45 -9.30
N GLY A 279 -9.49 -15.51 -8.82
CA GLY A 279 -8.11 -15.77 -8.36
C GLY A 279 -7.08 -15.93 -9.47
N ARG A 280 -7.47 -15.83 -10.75
CA ARG A 280 -6.54 -15.82 -11.88
C ARG A 280 -5.68 -14.56 -11.84
N ARG A 281 -4.44 -14.64 -12.32
CA ARG A 281 -3.58 -13.46 -12.46
C ARG A 281 -4.16 -12.55 -13.53
N GLY A 282 -4.49 -11.31 -13.15
CA GLY A 282 -5.14 -10.38 -14.06
C GLY A 282 -5.75 -9.17 -13.37
N ALA A 283 -6.46 -8.37 -14.16
CA ALA A 283 -7.11 -7.15 -13.72
C ALA A 283 -8.37 -6.85 -14.51
N ALA A 284 -9.26 -6.08 -13.89
CA ALA A 284 -10.44 -5.53 -14.53
C ALA A 284 -10.65 -4.07 -14.09
N VAL A 285 -10.86 -3.17 -15.04
CA VAL A 285 -11.06 -1.75 -14.80
C VAL A 285 -12.40 -1.33 -15.38
N VAL A 286 -13.15 -0.53 -14.63
CA VAL A 286 -14.44 0.03 -15.04
C VAL A 286 -14.41 1.54 -14.86
N LEU A 287 -14.67 2.27 -15.93
CA LEU A 287 -14.75 3.73 -15.94
C LEU A 287 -16.16 4.20 -16.29
N ASP A 288 -16.61 5.29 -15.67
CA ASP A 288 -17.69 6.09 -16.22
C ASP A 288 -17.19 6.81 -17.49
N VAL A 289 -17.87 6.59 -18.63
CA VAL A 289 -17.36 7.08 -19.92
C VAL A 289 -17.45 8.59 -20.07
N LYS A 290 -18.28 9.28 -19.28
CA LYS A 290 -18.52 10.72 -19.42
C LYS A 290 -17.55 11.52 -18.54
N THR A 291 -17.22 10.98 -17.37
CA THR A 291 -16.44 11.69 -16.35
C THR A 291 -15.03 11.15 -16.16
N GLY A 292 -14.78 9.87 -16.46
CA GLY A 292 -13.54 9.18 -16.09
C GLY A 292 -13.50 8.73 -14.63
N ALA A 293 -14.60 8.83 -13.89
CA ALA A 293 -14.67 8.28 -12.54
C ALA A 293 -14.37 6.77 -12.56
N VAL A 294 -13.39 6.32 -11.77
CA VAL A 294 -13.03 4.90 -11.68
C VAL A 294 -14.05 4.19 -10.78
N LEU A 295 -14.88 3.34 -11.37
CA LEU A 295 -15.96 2.63 -10.68
C LEU A 295 -15.49 1.29 -10.11
N ALA A 296 -14.51 0.65 -10.75
CA ALA A 296 -13.80 -0.52 -10.24
C ALA A 296 -12.37 -0.54 -10.79
N LEU A 297 -11.42 -0.99 -9.96
CA LEU A 297 -10.01 -1.17 -10.27
C LEU A 297 -9.56 -2.48 -9.59
N ALA A 298 -9.95 -3.61 -10.17
CA ALA A 298 -9.68 -4.94 -9.63
C ALA A 298 -8.32 -5.46 -10.12
N SER A 299 -7.58 -6.07 -9.21
CA SER A 299 -6.33 -6.78 -9.48
C SER A 299 -6.34 -8.09 -8.69
N SER A 300 -5.87 -9.16 -9.33
CA SER A 300 -5.86 -10.51 -8.78
C SER A 300 -4.54 -11.20 -9.11
N PRO A 301 -3.97 -12.01 -8.18
CA PRO A 301 -4.44 -12.29 -6.82
C PRO A 301 -4.39 -11.07 -5.89
N THR A 302 -5.15 -11.15 -4.80
CA THR A 302 -5.30 -10.08 -3.78
C THR A 302 -4.74 -10.52 -2.43
N PHE A 303 -4.64 -9.58 -1.48
CA PHE A 303 -4.20 -9.81 -0.11
C PHE A 303 -5.16 -9.14 0.89
N ASP A 304 -5.17 -9.57 2.15
CA ASP A 304 -5.97 -8.90 3.19
C ASP A 304 -5.14 -7.79 3.87
N PRO A 305 -5.44 -6.49 3.65
CA PRO A 305 -4.71 -5.39 4.28
C PRO A 305 -4.85 -5.38 5.82
N ASN A 306 -5.80 -6.12 6.41
CA ASN A 306 -5.90 -6.23 7.87
C ASN A 306 -4.68 -6.93 8.51
N ILE A 307 -3.90 -7.72 7.76
CA ILE A 307 -2.70 -8.39 8.30
C ILE A 307 -1.65 -7.37 8.81
N PHE A 308 -1.57 -6.20 8.17
CA PHE A 308 -0.63 -5.13 8.56
C PHE A 308 -1.08 -4.31 9.78
N THR A 309 -2.34 -4.48 10.21
CA THR A 309 -2.89 -3.81 11.40
C THR A 309 -2.47 -4.49 12.70
N ARG A 310 -1.81 -5.65 12.59
CA ARG A 310 -1.20 -6.41 13.67
C ARG A 310 0.22 -6.83 13.27
N GLN A 311 0.85 -7.62 14.12
CA GLN A 311 2.11 -8.25 13.75
C GLN A 311 1.85 -9.30 12.66
N VAL A 312 2.53 -9.14 11.53
CA VAL A 312 2.49 -10.06 10.39
C VAL A 312 3.32 -11.28 10.75
N THR A 313 2.79 -12.49 10.52
CA THR A 313 3.53 -13.72 10.77
C THR A 313 4.51 -14.00 9.63
N ALA A 314 5.53 -14.83 9.87
CA ALA A 314 6.48 -15.23 8.83
C ALA A 314 5.77 -15.89 7.63
N SER A 315 4.78 -16.75 7.88
CA SER A 315 4.01 -17.42 6.82
C SER A 315 3.15 -16.45 6.01
N GLU A 316 2.58 -15.43 6.64
CA GLU A 316 1.81 -14.40 5.94
C GLU A 316 2.73 -13.54 5.08
N TRP A 317 3.90 -13.18 5.62
CA TRP A 317 4.90 -12.43 4.87
C TRP A 317 5.42 -13.22 3.67
N GLU A 318 5.69 -14.52 3.84
CA GLU A 318 6.10 -15.41 2.75
C GLU A 318 5.01 -15.54 1.68
N SER A 319 3.72 -15.64 2.07
CA SER A 319 2.62 -15.70 1.09
C SER A 319 2.50 -14.42 0.24
N LEU A 320 2.88 -13.27 0.80
CA LEU A 320 2.89 -11.98 0.10
C LEU A 320 4.07 -11.84 -0.87
N GLN A 321 5.11 -12.66 -0.68
CA GLN A 321 6.30 -12.76 -1.53
C GLN A 321 6.24 -13.99 -2.45
N GLY A 322 5.08 -14.64 -2.56
CA GLY A 322 4.88 -15.79 -3.42
C GLY A 322 5.03 -15.45 -4.90
N GLU A 323 5.15 -16.50 -5.73
CA GLU A 323 5.41 -16.39 -7.17
C GLU A 323 4.33 -15.63 -7.96
N ASP A 324 3.12 -15.49 -7.41
CA ASP A 324 2.02 -14.79 -8.06
C ASP A 324 2.02 -13.26 -7.84
N ASP A 325 3.02 -12.71 -7.15
CA ASP A 325 3.19 -11.26 -6.90
C ASP A 325 1.89 -10.56 -6.44
N PRO A 326 1.33 -10.93 -5.26
CA PRO A 326 0.02 -10.46 -4.83
C PRO A 326 -0.03 -8.95 -4.51
N PHE A 327 1.12 -8.29 -4.30
CA PHE A 327 1.18 -6.82 -4.15
C PHE A 327 1.09 -6.06 -5.47
N LEU A 328 1.36 -6.72 -6.60
CA LEU A 328 1.36 -6.08 -7.90
C LEU A 328 -0.06 -5.65 -8.28
N ASN A 329 -0.26 -4.35 -8.47
CA ASN A 329 -1.49 -3.84 -9.03
C ASN A 329 -1.49 -4.00 -10.55
N ARG A 330 -2.01 -5.13 -11.03
CA ARG A 330 -2.07 -5.51 -12.44
C ARG A 330 -2.94 -4.57 -13.27
N ALA A 331 -3.87 -3.83 -12.66
CA ALA A 331 -4.65 -2.81 -13.38
C ALA A 331 -3.79 -1.65 -13.90
N LEU A 332 -2.58 -1.48 -13.35
CA LEU A 332 -1.61 -0.42 -13.66
C LEU A 332 -0.28 -0.97 -14.20
N GLN A 333 -0.25 -2.24 -14.63
CA GLN A 333 0.91 -2.84 -15.28
C GLN A 333 0.73 -2.88 -16.79
N GLY A 334 1.82 -2.63 -17.52
CA GLY A 334 1.82 -2.71 -18.98
C GLY A 334 1.77 -4.15 -19.48
N TYR A 335 0.79 -4.46 -20.32
CA TYR A 335 0.70 -5.73 -21.05
C TYR A 335 0.74 -5.46 -22.55
N PRO A 336 1.22 -6.41 -23.38
CA PRO A 336 0.90 -6.33 -24.79
C PRO A 336 -0.63 -6.38 -24.96
N PRO A 337 -1.26 -5.38 -25.59
CA PRO A 337 -2.72 -5.29 -25.68
C PRO A 337 -3.34 -6.26 -26.68
N GLY A 338 -2.53 -6.84 -27.58
CA GLY A 338 -2.99 -7.70 -28.67
C GLY A 338 -4.06 -7.01 -29.51
N SER A 339 -5.02 -7.78 -30.03
CA SER A 339 -6.03 -7.27 -30.97
C SER A 339 -6.95 -6.16 -30.43
N THR A 340 -6.92 -5.83 -29.13
CA THR A 340 -7.60 -4.62 -28.61
C THR A 340 -6.96 -3.34 -29.16
N PHE A 341 -5.67 -3.37 -29.50
CA PHE A 341 -4.90 -2.26 -30.05
C PHE A 341 -5.30 -1.87 -31.48
N LYS A 342 -5.96 -2.77 -32.22
CA LYS A 342 -6.46 -2.50 -33.58
C LYS A 342 -7.43 -1.32 -33.64
N ILE A 343 -8.01 -0.93 -32.51
CA ILE A 343 -8.77 0.32 -32.35
C ILE A 343 -7.88 1.53 -32.65
N ILE A 344 -6.69 1.60 -32.04
CA ILE A 344 -5.70 2.66 -32.28
C ILE A 344 -5.25 2.61 -33.74
N THR A 345 -4.91 1.43 -34.26
CA THR A 345 -4.47 1.28 -35.66
C THR A 345 -5.56 1.70 -36.65
N SER A 346 -6.85 1.47 -36.34
CA SER A 346 -7.98 1.94 -37.15
C SER A 346 -8.06 3.47 -37.20
N VAL A 347 -8.02 4.11 -36.01
CA VAL A 347 -8.05 5.57 -35.91
C VAL A 347 -6.83 6.18 -36.60
N ALA A 348 -5.63 5.65 -36.35
CA ALA A 348 -4.39 6.13 -36.95
C ALA A 348 -4.38 5.96 -38.47
N GLY A 349 -4.86 4.80 -38.95
CA GLY A 349 -5.02 4.49 -40.37
C GLY A 349 -5.83 5.55 -41.10
N MET A 350 -7.05 5.79 -40.62
CA MET A 350 -7.96 6.75 -41.25
C MET A 350 -7.50 8.20 -41.06
N ALA A 351 -7.01 8.56 -39.87
CA ALA A 351 -6.63 9.93 -39.56
C ALA A 351 -5.30 10.37 -40.22
N SER A 352 -4.50 9.41 -40.70
CA SER A 352 -3.33 9.71 -41.55
C SER A 352 -3.71 10.31 -42.91
N GLY A 353 -4.98 10.18 -43.33
CA GLY A 353 -5.46 10.55 -44.66
C GLY A 353 -5.09 9.56 -45.77
N LYS A 354 -4.38 8.47 -45.46
CA LYS A 354 -4.04 7.42 -46.44
C LYS A 354 -5.19 6.46 -46.72
N PHE A 355 -6.10 6.31 -45.75
CA PHE A 355 -7.28 5.46 -45.85
C PHE A 355 -8.52 6.30 -45.58
N ALA A 356 -9.46 6.33 -46.52
CA ALA A 356 -10.81 6.84 -46.27
C ALA A 356 -11.59 5.87 -45.36
N PRO A 357 -12.61 6.33 -44.62
CA PRO A 357 -13.42 5.47 -43.75
C PRO A 357 -14.10 4.28 -44.45
N ASP A 358 -14.36 4.39 -45.76
CA ASP A 358 -14.94 3.36 -46.63
C ASP A 358 -13.88 2.55 -47.42
N SER A 359 -12.59 2.70 -47.08
CA SER A 359 -11.51 1.96 -47.75
C SER A 359 -11.68 0.46 -47.58
N LEU A 360 -11.46 -0.27 -48.69
CA LEU A 360 -11.48 -1.72 -48.71
C LEU A 360 -10.07 -2.26 -48.98
N ILE A 361 -9.65 -3.26 -48.19
CA ILE A 361 -8.34 -3.88 -48.30
C ILE A 361 -8.52 -5.39 -48.49
N GLY A 362 -7.77 -5.96 -49.44
CA GLY A 362 -7.70 -7.41 -49.63
C GLY A 362 -6.94 -8.08 -48.48
N THR A 363 -7.53 -9.13 -47.91
CA THR A 363 -6.92 -9.95 -46.85
C THR A 363 -6.63 -11.35 -47.37
N ALA A 364 -5.62 -12.00 -46.78
CA ALA A 364 -5.14 -13.32 -47.16
C ALA A 364 -4.77 -14.12 -45.91
N ALA A 365 -4.35 -15.38 -46.08
CA ALA A 365 -3.91 -16.23 -44.97
C ALA A 365 -2.62 -15.74 -44.29
N TYR A 366 -1.83 -14.91 -44.98
CA TYR A 366 -0.64 -14.26 -44.45
C TYR A 366 -0.23 -13.08 -45.36
N ILE A 367 0.63 -12.21 -44.84
CA ILE A 367 1.47 -11.33 -45.66
C ILE A 367 2.93 -11.78 -45.59
N THR A 368 3.72 -11.45 -46.60
CA THR A 368 5.16 -11.74 -46.61
C THR A 368 5.94 -10.44 -46.50
N VAL A 369 6.81 -10.36 -45.49
CA VAL A 369 7.74 -9.24 -45.29
C VAL A 369 9.16 -9.80 -45.27
N GLY A 370 9.94 -9.49 -46.30
CA GLY A 370 11.22 -10.17 -46.53
C GLY A 370 11.00 -11.67 -46.70
N ASP A 371 11.70 -12.48 -45.89
CA ASP A 371 11.59 -13.95 -45.88
C ASP A 371 10.62 -14.47 -44.80
N THR A 372 9.91 -13.58 -44.09
CA THR A 372 9.03 -13.95 -42.97
C THR A 372 7.55 -13.83 -43.35
N GLN A 373 6.77 -14.84 -43.00
CA GLN A 373 5.30 -14.83 -43.13
C GLN A 373 4.66 -14.38 -41.82
N PHE A 374 3.78 -13.38 -41.89
CA PHE A 374 2.95 -12.94 -40.78
C PHE A 374 1.52 -13.41 -41.02
N HIS A 375 1.06 -14.33 -40.19
CA HIS A 375 -0.16 -15.09 -40.44
C HIS A 375 -1.43 -14.38 -39.98
N GLU A 376 -2.49 -14.61 -40.74
CA GLU A 376 -3.85 -14.40 -40.28
C GLU A 376 -4.24 -15.49 -39.28
N HIS A 377 -5.12 -15.18 -38.33
CA HIS A 377 -5.68 -16.20 -37.42
C HIS A 377 -6.79 -17.04 -38.09
N SER A 378 -6.99 -16.85 -39.40
CA SER A 378 -7.97 -17.48 -40.27
C SER A 378 -7.35 -17.68 -41.67
N GLY A 379 -8.14 -18.12 -42.66
CA GLY A 379 -7.69 -18.20 -44.05
C GLY A 379 -7.67 -16.86 -44.81
N GLY A 380 -8.05 -15.76 -44.16
CA GLY A 380 -8.37 -14.47 -44.79
C GLY A 380 -9.88 -14.26 -44.94
N TYR A 381 -10.29 -13.03 -45.19
CA TYR A 381 -11.68 -12.55 -45.20
C TYR A 381 -12.10 -11.94 -46.54
N GLY A 382 -11.27 -12.07 -47.58
CA GLY A 382 -11.49 -11.40 -48.87
C GLY A 382 -11.23 -9.90 -48.77
N THR A 383 -11.96 -9.10 -49.54
CA THR A 383 -11.85 -7.63 -49.53
C THR A 383 -12.85 -7.06 -48.55
N ILE A 384 -12.35 -6.46 -47.46
CA ILE A 384 -13.16 -5.97 -46.34
C ILE A 384 -12.79 -4.54 -45.95
N GLY A 385 -13.67 -3.85 -45.24
CA GLY A 385 -13.41 -2.52 -44.65
C GLY A 385 -13.04 -2.57 -43.18
N PHE A 386 -12.84 -1.40 -42.56
CA PHE A 386 -12.48 -1.28 -41.14
C PHE A 386 -13.49 -1.92 -40.18
N GLU A 387 -14.79 -1.80 -40.47
CA GLU A 387 -15.85 -2.40 -39.64
C GLU A 387 -15.69 -3.92 -39.55
N ASP A 388 -15.63 -4.59 -40.70
CA ASP A 388 -15.43 -6.05 -40.80
C ASP A 388 -14.07 -6.48 -40.24
N ALA A 389 -13.03 -5.69 -40.47
CA ALA A 389 -11.69 -5.98 -39.97
C ALA A 389 -11.65 -5.94 -38.43
N LEU A 390 -12.38 -5.01 -37.80
CA LEU A 390 -12.57 -4.99 -36.34
C LEU A 390 -13.44 -6.16 -35.89
N ALA A 391 -14.58 -6.39 -36.54
CA ALA A 391 -15.56 -7.43 -36.20
C ALA A 391 -14.96 -8.83 -36.17
N TYR A 392 -14.24 -9.19 -37.23
CA TYR A 392 -13.59 -10.50 -37.37
C TYR A 392 -12.14 -10.51 -36.90
N SER A 393 -11.62 -9.36 -36.49
CA SER A 393 -10.27 -9.21 -35.93
C SER A 393 -9.13 -9.54 -36.91
N SER A 394 -9.28 -9.28 -38.21
CA SER A 394 -8.28 -9.64 -39.24
C SER A 394 -6.89 -9.04 -38.96
N ASN A 395 -5.88 -9.88 -38.76
CA ASN A 395 -4.49 -9.47 -38.62
C ASN A 395 -3.94 -8.85 -39.91
N THR A 396 -4.17 -9.49 -41.06
CA THR A 396 -3.54 -9.08 -42.33
C THR A 396 -4.06 -7.75 -42.84
N PHE A 397 -5.30 -7.37 -42.52
CA PHE A 397 -5.81 -6.02 -42.74
C PHE A 397 -4.97 -4.99 -41.96
N PHE A 398 -4.79 -5.20 -40.65
CA PHE A 398 -4.08 -4.24 -39.79
C PHE A 398 -2.58 -4.22 -40.01
N TYR A 399 -1.97 -5.34 -40.43
CA TYR A 399 -0.58 -5.34 -40.86
C TYR A 399 -0.35 -4.40 -42.04
N GLN A 400 -1.21 -4.44 -43.06
CA GLN A 400 -1.13 -3.56 -44.22
C GLN A 400 -1.32 -2.10 -43.82
N VAL A 401 -2.38 -1.79 -43.05
CA VAL A 401 -2.62 -0.43 -42.54
C VAL A 401 -1.43 0.09 -41.75
N GLY A 402 -0.89 -0.72 -40.82
CA GLY A 402 0.23 -0.34 -39.98
C GLY A 402 1.52 -0.09 -40.75
N MET A 403 1.86 -0.98 -41.71
CA MET A 403 3.01 -0.79 -42.58
C MET A 403 2.90 0.47 -43.44
N ASP A 404 1.69 0.79 -43.92
CA ASP A 404 1.47 1.97 -44.74
C ASP A 404 1.57 3.27 -43.94
N ILE A 405 1.05 3.34 -42.70
CA ILE A 405 1.09 4.58 -41.90
C ILE A 405 2.38 4.76 -41.10
N GLY A 406 3.07 3.67 -40.75
CA GLY A 406 4.31 3.69 -39.97
C GLY A 406 4.10 3.79 -38.44
N PRO A 407 5.13 3.47 -37.65
CA PRO A 407 5.05 3.39 -36.19
C PRO A 407 4.84 4.76 -35.52
N GLU A 408 5.33 5.85 -36.11
CA GLU A 408 5.19 7.19 -35.54
C GLU A 408 3.72 7.64 -35.51
N GLU A 409 2.97 7.37 -36.59
CA GLU A 409 1.55 7.74 -36.66
C GLU A 409 0.72 6.87 -35.71
N ILE A 410 1.05 5.57 -35.58
CA ILE A 410 0.45 4.67 -34.59
C ILE A 410 0.71 5.18 -33.16
N ALA A 411 1.97 5.47 -32.83
CA ALA A 411 2.36 5.96 -31.49
C ALA A 411 1.69 7.30 -31.16
N LYS A 412 1.64 8.22 -32.12
CA LYS A 412 0.95 9.51 -32.00
C LYS A 412 -0.51 9.34 -31.62
N TRP A 413 -1.27 8.52 -32.37
CA TRP A 413 -2.68 8.31 -32.08
C TRP A 413 -2.92 7.48 -30.82
N GLY A 414 -2.02 6.55 -30.48
CA GLY A 414 -2.06 5.86 -29.19
C GLY A 414 -1.91 6.83 -28.01
N LYS A 415 -0.94 7.76 -28.07
CA LYS A 415 -0.78 8.83 -27.07
C LYS A 415 -2.02 9.75 -27.02
N VAL A 416 -2.59 10.12 -28.18
CA VAL A 416 -3.84 10.92 -28.24
C VAL A 416 -5.03 10.18 -27.60
N LEU A 417 -5.11 8.87 -27.74
CA LEU A 417 -6.15 8.03 -27.13
C LEU A 417 -5.89 7.69 -25.65
N GLY A 418 -4.74 8.07 -25.10
CA GLY A 418 -4.46 8.02 -23.67
C GLY A 418 -3.38 7.02 -23.25
N ILE A 419 -2.75 6.31 -24.17
CA ILE A 419 -1.67 5.38 -23.83
C ILE A 419 -0.44 6.17 -23.35
N GLY A 420 0.08 5.81 -22.17
CA GLY A 420 1.19 6.50 -21.52
C GLY A 420 0.84 7.88 -20.97
N GLN A 421 -0.45 8.21 -20.80
CA GLN A 421 -0.92 9.54 -20.38
C GLN A 421 -1.61 9.55 -19.00
N THR A 422 -1.62 8.42 -18.28
CA THR A 422 -2.23 8.34 -16.94
C THR A 422 -1.54 9.30 -15.97
N ASP A 423 -2.30 10.15 -15.30
CA ASP A 423 -1.79 11.03 -14.24
C ASP A 423 -2.00 10.33 -12.88
N PHE A 424 -0.94 9.75 -12.31
CA PHE A 424 -1.01 8.98 -11.06
C PHE A 424 -1.30 9.85 -9.83
N ASP A 425 -0.88 11.13 -9.85
CA ASP A 425 -1.18 12.09 -8.79
C ASP A 425 -2.69 12.41 -8.81
N LEU A 426 -3.26 12.63 -10.00
CA LEU A 426 -4.69 12.84 -10.17
C LEU A 426 -5.50 11.59 -9.84
N LEU A 427 -5.02 10.41 -10.24
CA LEU A 427 -5.67 9.12 -9.98
C LEU A 427 -5.84 8.87 -8.47
N GLY A 428 -4.88 9.33 -7.66
CA GLY A 428 -4.90 9.18 -6.21
C GLY A 428 -4.24 7.89 -5.71
N ILE A 429 -3.45 7.22 -6.55
CA ILE A 429 -2.57 6.10 -6.18
C ILE A 429 -1.23 6.33 -6.87
N GLY A 430 -0.22 6.76 -6.11
CA GLY A 430 1.08 7.22 -6.62
C GLY A 430 2.03 6.12 -7.11
N GLU A 431 1.51 4.95 -7.47
CA GLU A 431 2.28 3.78 -7.89
C GLU A 431 1.62 3.15 -9.13
N GLY A 432 2.42 2.85 -10.15
CA GLY A 432 1.98 2.25 -11.41
C GLY A 432 3.04 2.41 -12.51
N SER A 433 2.81 1.76 -13.64
CA SER A 433 3.63 1.94 -14.85
C SER A 433 2.81 2.58 -15.96
N HIS A 434 3.48 3.32 -16.83
CA HIS A 434 2.87 3.83 -18.06
C HIS A 434 2.93 2.78 -19.16
N GLY A 435 1.92 2.76 -20.02
CA GLY A 435 2.03 2.09 -21.31
C GLY A 435 3.18 2.67 -22.14
N SER A 436 3.75 1.85 -23.01
CA SER A 436 4.87 2.18 -23.88
C SER A 436 4.51 1.90 -25.33
N LEU A 437 4.68 2.91 -26.19
CA LEU A 437 4.52 2.83 -27.64
C LEU A 437 5.82 3.32 -28.30
N PRO A 438 6.89 2.51 -28.30
CA PRO A 438 8.18 2.96 -28.79
C PRO A 438 8.13 3.36 -30.26
N THR A 439 8.71 4.52 -30.56
CA THR A 439 9.07 4.96 -31.90
C THR A 439 10.44 4.39 -32.30
N PRO A 440 10.82 4.46 -33.60
CA PRO A 440 12.15 4.05 -34.04
C PRO A 440 13.30 4.68 -33.23
N GLU A 441 13.20 5.99 -32.97
CA GLU A 441 14.19 6.72 -32.17
C GLU A 441 14.27 6.21 -30.72
N GLU A 442 13.11 5.95 -30.09
CA GLU A 442 13.04 5.41 -28.73
C GLU A 442 13.58 3.98 -28.65
N LYS A 443 13.32 3.13 -29.67
CA LYS A 443 13.86 1.76 -29.72
C LYS A 443 15.39 1.76 -29.82
N GLU A 444 15.96 2.56 -30.72
CA GLU A 444 17.41 2.68 -30.89
C GLU A 444 18.07 3.17 -29.58
N ALA A 445 17.45 4.14 -28.90
CA ALA A 445 17.97 4.64 -27.63
C ALA A 445 17.89 3.62 -26.47
N LEU A 446 16.81 2.84 -26.39
CA LEU A 446 16.58 1.86 -25.32
C LEU A 446 17.39 0.57 -25.50
N TYR A 447 17.51 0.09 -26.74
CA TYR A 447 18.03 -1.25 -27.03
C TYR A 447 19.29 -1.26 -27.89
N GLY A 448 19.68 -0.12 -28.49
CA GLY A 448 20.83 -0.06 -29.41
C GLY A 448 20.59 -0.79 -30.73
N GLU A 449 19.33 -1.01 -31.09
CA GLU A 449 18.92 -1.72 -32.30
C GLU A 449 18.05 -0.83 -33.19
N PRO A 450 18.22 -0.91 -34.53
CA PRO A 450 17.37 -0.16 -35.45
C PRO A 450 15.94 -0.72 -35.48
N TRP A 451 15.03 0.09 -36.00
CA TRP A 451 13.66 -0.33 -36.27
C TRP A 451 13.58 -1.20 -37.52
N TYR A 452 12.97 -2.37 -37.40
CA TYR A 452 12.71 -3.29 -38.51
C TYR A 452 11.25 -3.22 -38.95
N VAL A 453 10.97 -3.53 -40.21
CA VAL A 453 9.58 -3.55 -40.72
C VAL A 453 8.69 -4.50 -39.92
N GLY A 454 9.23 -5.62 -39.46
CA GLY A 454 8.52 -6.58 -38.60
C GLY A 454 8.08 -5.99 -37.24
N ASP A 455 8.78 -4.96 -36.73
CA ASP A 455 8.37 -4.25 -35.52
C ASP A 455 7.05 -3.50 -35.78
N THR A 456 6.92 -2.83 -36.94
CA THR A 456 5.67 -2.16 -37.34
C THR A 456 4.53 -3.17 -37.53
N VAL A 457 4.81 -4.32 -38.15
CA VAL A 457 3.81 -5.38 -38.34
C VAL A 457 3.27 -5.85 -36.98
N SER A 458 4.17 -6.10 -36.02
CA SER A 458 3.80 -6.54 -34.67
C SER A 458 3.07 -5.45 -33.88
N MET A 459 3.56 -4.21 -33.95
CA MET A 459 2.95 -3.04 -33.30
C MET A 459 1.52 -2.79 -33.80
N SER A 460 1.26 -2.95 -35.11
CA SER A 460 -0.05 -2.70 -35.71
C SER A 460 -1.20 -3.53 -35.13
N ILE A 461 -0.88 -4.66 -34.49
CA ILE A 461 -1.83 -5.54 -33.80
C ILE A 461 -1.62 -5.58 -32.29
N GLY A 462 -0.81 -4.68 -31.73
CA GLY A 462 -0.59 -4.58 -30.29
C GLY A 462 0.34 -5.63 -29.71
N GLN A 463 1.29 -6.14 -30.50
CA GLN A 463 2.37 -7.03 -30.04
C GLN A 463 3.74 -6.34 -30.16
N GLY A 464 4.82 -7.09 -29.95
CA GLY A 464 6.20 -6.58 -29.97
C GLY A 464 6.50 -5.74 -28.73
N LEU A 465 7.03 -4.54 -28.94
CA LEU A 465 7.41 -3.61 -27.86
C LEU A 465 6.23 -2.79 -27.31
N THR A 466 5.02 -3.04 -27.82
CA THR A 466 3.79 -2.33 -27.42
C THR A 466 3.34 -2.81 -26.04
N LEU A 467 3.27 -1.90 -25.07
CA LEU A 467 2.74 -2.19 -23.73
C LEU A 467 1.65 -1.18 -23.38
N VAL A 468 0.55 -1.65 -22.80
CA VAL A 468 -0.58 -0.81 -22.37
C VAL A 468 -1.16 -1.34 -21.08
N THR A 469 -1.51 -0.46 -20.14
CA THR A 469 -2.18 -0.87 -18.91
C THR A 469 -3.68 -1.10 -19.11
N PRO A 470 -4.33 -1.98 -18.32
CA PRO A 470 -5.78 -2.12 -18.33
C PRO A 470 -6.52 -0.79 -18.09
N LEU A 471 -5.99 0.08 -17.23
CA LEU A 471 -6.55 1.43 -17.04
C LEU A 471 -6.51 2.27 -18.32
N GLU A 472 -5.37 2.28 -19.02
CA GLU A 472 -5.24 3.02 -20.28
C GLU A 472 -6.10 2.43 -21.40
N LEU A 473 -6.29 1.11 -21.44
CA LEU A 473 -7.24 0.45 -22.35
C LEU A 473 -8.68 0.89 -22.07
N ALA A 474 -9.06 1.02 -20.80
CA ALA A 474 -10.38 1.55 -20.42
C ALA A 474 -10.53 3.03 -20.80
N VAL A 475 -9.47 3.84 -20.69
CA VAL A 475 -9.45 5.23 -21.17
C VAL A 475 -9.58 5.31 -22.70
N MET A 476 -8.86 4.46 -23.44
CA MET A 476 -8.95 4.39 -24.89
C MET A 476 -10.38 4.08 -25.34
N VAL A 477 -10.99 3.03 -24.79
CA VAL A 477 -12.34 2.62 -25.21
C VAL A 477 -13.43 3.58 -24.74
N SER A 478 -13.29 4.22 -23.57
CA SER A 478 -14.20 5.30 -23.14
C SER A 478 -14.12 6.54 -24.04
N THR A 479 -12.93 6.89 -24.51
CA THR A 479 -12.73 7.98 -25.48
C THR A 479 -13.47 7.71 -26.79
N VAL A 480 -13.47 6.46 -27.26
CA VAL A 480 -14.24 6.05 -28.43
C VAL A 480 -15.75 6.14 -28.15
N ALA A 481 -16.17 5.64 -26.99
CA ALA A 481 -17.58 5.58 -26.59
C ALA A 481 -18.23 6.97 -26.45
N ASN A 482 -17.50 7.96 -25.93
CA ASN A 482 -18.07 9.25 -25.52
C ASN A 482 -17.91 10.39 -26.55
N GLY A 483 -17.71 10.06 -27.82
CA GLY A 483 -17.61 11.07 -28.88
C GLY A 483 -16.21 11.66 -29.07
N GLY A 484 -15.15 10.96 -28.65
CA GLY A 484 -13.77 11.40 -28.85
C GLY A 484 -13.22 12.31 -27.75
N ASN A 485 -13.82 12.29 -26.55
CA ASN A 485 -13.37 13.08 -25.41
C ASN A 485 -12.56 12.20 -24.45
N ARG A 486 -11.24 12.39 -24.39
CA ARG A 486 -10.39 11.60 -23.51
C ARG A 486 -10.64 11.95 -22.05
N VAL A 487 -11.22 11.00 -21.32
CA VAL A 487 -11.46 11.14 -19.88
C VAL A 487 -10.16 11.06 -19.08
N LYS A 488 -10.16 11.64 -17.88
CA LYS A 488 -9.03 11.57 -16.94
C LYS A 488 -9.42 10.71 -15.76
N PRO A 489 -8.83 9.51 -15.60
CA PRO A 489 -9.22 8.60 -14.54
C PRO A 489 -8.89 9.17 -13.16
N HIS A 490 -9.86 9.10 -12.24
CA HIS A 490 -9.72 9.62 -10.87
C HIS A 490 -10.53 8.78 -9.89
N LEU A 491 -10.03 8.67 -8.65
CA LEU A 491 -10.66 7.89 -7.59
C LEU A 491 -11.40 8.73 -6.55
N LEU A 492 -11.07 10.01 -6.36
CA LEU A 492 -11.78 10.84 -5.38
C LEU A 492 -13.07 11.40 -5.98
N ALA A 493 -14.20 11.17 -5.31
CA ALA A 493 -15.49 11.69 -5.77
C ALA A 493 -15.53 13.24 -5.80
N SER A 494 -14.72 13.90 -4.97
CA SER A 494 -14.57 15.36 -4.99
C SER A 494 -13.85 15.91 -6.22
N GLN A 495 -13.12 15.06 -6.94
CA GLN A 495 -12.44 15.45 -8.18
C GLN A 495 -13.39 15.38 -9.40
N THR A 496 -14.52 14.68 -9.32
CA THR A 496 -15.44 14.50 -10.46
C THR A 496 -16.02 15.83 -10.95
N ASN A 497 -15.96 16.06 -12.27
CA ASN A 497 -16.40 17.30 -12.93
C ASN A 497 -15.67 18.59 -12.53
N THR A 498 -14.51 18.48 -11.88
CA THR A 498 -13.62 19.63 -11.63
C THR A 498 -12.82 19.97 -12.89
N GLU A 499 -12.26 21.18 -12.97
CA GLU A 499 -11.40 21.59 -14.10
C GLU A 499 -10.26 20.60 -14.37
N ALA A 500 -9.69 20.01 -13.32
CA ALA A 500 -8.61 19.02 -13.43
C ALA A 500 -9.05 17.73 -14.14
N THR A 501 -10.31 17.30 -13.96
CA THR A 501 -10.85 16.03 -14.50
C THR A 501 -11.75 16.20 -15.70
N GLN A 502 -11.94 17.42 -16.22
CA GLN A 502 -12.70 17.64 -17.44
C GLN A 502 -12.11 16.82 -18.61
N PRO A 503 -12.94 16.10 -19.38
CA PRO A 503 -12.48 15.36 -20.55
C PRO A 503 -11.81 16.29 -21.58
N ALA A 504 -10.72 15.80 -22.19
CA ALA A 504 -9.97 16.54 -23.20
C ALA A 504 -10.38 16.09 -24.62
N LYS A 505 -10.74 17.04 -25.49
CA LYS A 505 -11.03 16.72 -26.90
C LYS A 505 -9.80 16.18 -27.60
N THR A 506 -9.94 15.03 -28.26
CA THR A 506 -8.85 14.41 -29.02
C THR A 506 -8.69 14.97 -30.43
N GLY A 507 -9.77 15.53 -31.00
CA GLY A 507 -9.78 16.00 -32.39
C GLY A 507 -9.97 14.90 -33.43
N ILE A 508 -10.37 13.69 -33.03
CA ILE A 508 -10.76 12.61 -33.95
C ILE A 508 -11.95 13.09 -34.79
N ASP A 509 -11.88 12.87 -36.11
CA ASP A 509 -12.97 13.16 -37.02
C ASP A 509 -14.21 12.31 -36.64
N PRO A 510 -15.41 12.91 -36.48
CA PRO A 510 -16.63 12.17 -36.18
C PRO A 510 -16.90 10.99 -37.12
N ALA A 511 -16.55 11.08 -38.42
CA ALA A 511 -16.75 10.01 -39.39
C ALA A 511 -15.82 8.80 -39.12
N ILE A 512 -14.58 9.06 -38.70
CA ILE A 512 -13.63 8.01 -38.27
C ILE A 512 -14.17 7.33 -37.00
N LEU A 513 -14.66 8.15 -36.07
CA LEU A 513 -15.19 7.65 -34.81
C LEU A 513 -16.41 6.76 -35.01
N GLU A 514 -17.32 7.13 -35.91
CA GLU A 514 -18.50 6.33 -36.27
C GLU A 514 -18.11 4.95 -36.79
N VAL A 515 -17.18 4.88 -37.76
CA VAL A 515 -16.69 3.58 -38.29
C VAL A 515 -16.06 2.70 -37.21
N VAL A 516 -15.31 3.29 -36.27
CA VAL A 516 -14.74 2.51 -35.15
C VAL A 516 -15.85 2.03 -34.20
N ARG A 517 -16.85 2.86 -33.90
CA ARG A 517 -17.97 2.46 -33.03
C ARG A 517 -18.80 1.35 -33.66
N ASP A 518 -19.08 1.45 -34.96
CA ASP A 518 -19.79 0.42 -35.72
C ASP A 518 -19.00 -0.88 -35.79
N GLY A 519 -17.67 -0.80 -36.00
CA GLY A 519 -16.80 -1.96 -35.94
C GLY A 519 -16.81 -2.66 -34.58
N LEU A 520 -16.75 -1.88 -33.49
CA LEU A 520 -16.82 -2.42 -32.12
C LEU A 520 -18.20 -3.01 -31.78
N ARG A 521 -19.28 -2.43 -32.32
CA ARG A 521 -20.62 -2.99 -32.22
C ARG A 521 -20.71 -4.31 -32.99
N ALA A 522 -20.19 -4.35 -34.22
CA ALA A 522 -20.18 -5.53 -35.07
C ALA A 522 -19.40 -6.71 -34.47
N VAL A 523 -18.34 -6.45 -33.68
CA VAL A 523 -17.65 -7.49 -32.89
C VAL A 523 -18.64 -8.26 -32.01
N VAL A 524 -19.56 -7.57 -31.35
CA VAL A 524 -20.53 -8.16 -30.42
C VAL A 524 -21.76 -8.71 -31.15
N GLU A 525 -22.19 -8.08 -32.24
CA GLU A 525 -23.35 -8.54 -33.00
C GLU A 525 -23.08 -9.80 -33.83
N ARG A 526 -21.93 -9.86 -34.51
CA ARG A 526 -21.63 -10.91 -35.50
C ARG A 526 -20.18 -11.40 -35.51
N GLY A 527 -19.32 -10.82 -34.69
CA GLY A 527 -17.88 -11.07 -34.67
C GLY A 527 -17.40 -11.95 -33.51
N THR A 528 -16.17 -11.67 -33.06
CA THR A 528 -15.49 -12.47 -32.02
C THR A 528 -16.10 -12.32 -30.62
N GLY A 529 -16.97 -11.34 -30.40
CA GLY A 529 -17.60 -11.00 -29.12
C GLY A 529 -19.05 -11.45 -28.96
N THR A 530 -19.58 -12.26 -29.89
CA THR A 530 -21.00 -12.67 -29.95
C THR A 530 -21.55 -13.32 -28.68
N ALA A 531 -20.71 -13.94 -27.85
CA ALA A 531 -21.12 -14.48 -26.55
C ALA A 531 -21.64 -13.41 -25.55
N MET A 532 -21.36 -12.13 -25.80
CA MET A 532 -21.91 -11.00 -25.04
C MET A 532 -23.37 -10.70 -25.43
N ASN A 533 -23.80 -11.07 -26.65
CA ASN A 533 -25.11 -10.77 -27.22
C ASN A 533 -26.08 -11.98 -27.10
N ASP A 534 -26.30 -12.46 -25.88
CA ASP A 534 -27.22 -13.58 -25.60
C ASP A 534 -28.61 -13.12 -25.09
N GLY A 535 -28.91 -11.82 -25.18
CA GLY A 535 -30.14 -11.21 -24.67
C GLY A 535 -30.13 -10.93 -23.16
N SER A 536 -29.07 -11.27 -22.43
CA SER A 536 -28.96 -10.95 -20.99
C SER A 536 -28.54 -9.50 -20.71
N LEU A 537 -28.13 -8.77 -21.74
CA LEU A 537 -27.60 -7.41 -21.66
C LEU A 537 -28.19 -6.54 -22.79
N PRO A 538 -28.31 -5.22 -22.59
CA PRO A 538 -28.42 -4.32 -23.73
C PRO A 538 -27.20 -4.51 -24.64
N LEU A 539 -27.37 -4.27 -25.95
CA LEU A 539 -26.26 -4.42 -26.89
C LEU A 539 -25.08 -3.55 -26.46
N THR A 540 -23.92 -4.18 -26.29
CA THR A 540 -22.65 -3.52 -25.98
C THR A 540 -21.76 -3.47 -27.23
N ALA A 541 -20.70 -2.68 -27.19
CA ALA A 541 -19.66 -2.66 -28.20
C ALA A 541 -18.31 -3.00 -27.56
N GLY A 542 -17.41 -3.68 -28.28
CA GLY A 542 -16.12 -4.06 -27.72
C GLY A 542 -15.16 -4.74 -28.68
N LYS A 543 -14.03 -5.21 -28.15
CA LYS A 543 -12.98 -5.89 -28.90
C LYS A 543 -12.30 -6.94 -28.02
N THR A 544 -12.28 -8.18 -28.50
CA THR A 544 -11.44 -9.24 -27.91
C THR A 544 -9.98 -9.07 -28.34
N GLY A 545 -9.06 -9.48 -27.47
CA GLY A 545 -7.64 -9.62 -27.75
C GLY A 545 -7.09 -10.94 -27.23
N THR A 546 -6.18 -11.51 -27.99
CA THR A 546 -5.35 -12.65 -27.58
C THR A 546 -3.91 -12.22 -27.81
N VAL A 547 -3.04 -12.54 -26.87
CA VAL A 547 -1.63 -12.15 -26.88
C VAL A 547 -0.80 -13.41 -26.76
N GLU A 548 -0.04 -13.70 -27.79
CA GLU A 548 0.83 -14.87 -27.83
C GLU A 548 2.03 -14.64 -26.92
N VAL A 549 2.28 -15.59 -26.01
CA VAL A 549 3.43 -15.57 -25.11
C VAL A 549 4.24 -16.84 -25.36
N LEU A 550 5.52 -16.69 -25.72
CA LEU A 550 6.35 -17.84 -26.04
C LEU A 550 6.55 -18.74 -24.81
N GLY A 551 6.09 -19.99 -24.91
CA GLY A 551 6.27 -21.00 -23.87
C GLY A 551 5.24 -20.95 -22.72
N GLN A 552 4.16 -20.17 -22.87
CA GLN A 552 3.05 -20.08 -21.93
C GLN A 552 1.71 -20.07 -22.70
N GLU A 553 0.59 -20.23 -21.98
CA GLU A 553 -0.73 -19.97 -22.57
C GLU A 553 -0.88 -18.47 -22.88
N ASP A 554 -1.68 -18.16 -23.90
CA ASP A 554 -1.88 -16.77 -24.34
C ASP A 554 -2.51 -15.91 -23.24
N ASN A 555 -2.22 -14.61 -23.23
CA ASN A 555 -2.97 -13.68 -22.39
C ASN A 555 -4.30 -13.30 -23.06
N SER A 556 -5.36 -13.27 -22.25
CA SER A 556 -6.73 -13.00 -22.66
C SER A 556 -7.07 -11.54 -22.35
N MET A 557 -7.47 -10.78 -23.38
CA MET A 557 -7.82 -9.37 -23.27
C MET A 557 -9.25 -9.11 -23.77
N TYR A 558 -9.94 -8.17 -23.15
CA TYR A 558 -11.19 -7.63 -23.67
C TYR A 558 -11.33 -6.16 -23.29
N VAL A 559 -11.76 -5.33 -24.24
CA VAL A 559 -12.21 -3.96 -23.97
C VAL A 559 -13.63 -3.78 -24.49
N GLY A 560 -14.44 -2.97 -23.83
CA GLY A 560 -15.77 -2.67 -24.33
C GLY A 560 -16.46 -1.55 -23.58
N TYR A 561 -17.58 -1.09 -24.12
CA TYR A 561 -18.45 -0.12 -23.49
C TYR A 561 -19.92 -0.50 -23.71
N GLY A 562 -20.79 0.00 -22.83
CA GLY A 562 -22.21 -0.32 -22.90
C GLY A 562 -23.09 0.73 -22.25
N PRO A 563 -24.37 0.81 -22.67
CA PRO A 563 -24.90 0.30 -23.95
C PRO A 563 -24.20 0.92 -25.17
N ALA A 564 -24.28 0.30 -26.35
CA ALA A 564 -23.61 0.79 -27.56
C ALA A 564 -24.13 2.17 -28.01
N ASP A 565 -25.45 2.37 -27.91
CA ASP A 565 -26.13 3.57 -28.40
C ASP A 565 -26.10 4.75 -27.42
N ASP A 566 -26.17 4.50 -26.10
CA ASP A 566 -25.94 5.52 -25.03
C ASP A 566 -24.90 5.01 -24.03
N PRO A 567 -23.60 5.15 -24.33
CA PRO A 567 -22.55 4.60 -23.47
C PRO A 567 -22.55 5.20 -22.06
N GLN A 568 -22.45 4.32 -21.06
CA GLN A 568 -22.44 4.68 -19.64
C GLN A 568 -21.12 4.27 -18.98
N ILE A 569 -20.69 3.02 -19.19
CA ILE A 569 -19.43 2.51 -18.66
C ILE A 569 -18.54 1.91 -19.73
N ALA A 570 -17.23 2.01 -19.52
CA ALA A 570 -16.17 1.35 -20.28
C ALA A 570 -15.46 0.34 -19.38
N ILE A 571 -15.11 -0.81 -19.93
CA ILE A 571 -14.48 -1.92 -19.25
C ILE A 571 -13.22 -2.32 -20.01
N ALA A 572 -12.14 -2.60 -19.28
CA ALA A 572 -10.99 -3.33 -19.79
C ALA A 572 -10.67 -4.50 -18.84
N VAL A 573 -10.42 -5.68 -19.41
CA VAL A 573 -10.06 -6.90 -18.67
C VAL A 573 -8.81 -7.50 -19.29
N ALA A 574 -7.86 -7.86 -18.44
CA ALA A 574 -6.64 -8.57 -18.78
C ALA A 574 -6.48 -9.79 -17.88
N ILE A 575 -6.26 -10.97 -18.45
CA ILE A 575 -6.02 -12.22 -17.71
C ILE A 575 -4.77 -12.86 -18.29
N GLU A 576 -3.76 -13.02 -17.46
CA GLU A 576 -2.51 -13.71 -17.80
C GLU A 576 -2.77 -15.20 -17.94
N GLU A 577 -2.17 -15.83 -18.96
CA GLU A 577 -2.34 -17.26 -19.26
C GLU A 577 -3.83 -17.69 -19.33
N GLY A 578 -4.70 -16.76 -19.75
CA GLY A 578 -6.14 -16.96 -19.86
C GLY A 578 -6.59 -17.60 -21.19
N GLY A 579 -5.65 -17.86 -22.10
CA GLY A 579 -5.90 -18.26 -23.47
C GLY A 579 -6.61 -17.16 -24.27
N TYR A 580 -7.57 -17.56 -25.11
CA TYR A 580 -8.27 -16.64 -26.01
C TYR A 580 -9.09 -15.56 -25.27
N GLY A 581 -9.08 -14.33 -25.79
CA GLY A 581 -9.88 -13.18 -25.29
C GLY A 581 -11.36 -13.50 -25.02
N SER A 582 -11.98 -14.25 -25.93
CA SER A 582 -13.40 -14.65 -25.85
C SER A 582 -13.70 -15.70 -24.78
N LYS A 583 -12.69 -16.43 -24.28
CA LYS A 583 -12.85 -17.54 -23.33
C LYS A 583 -12.69 -17.11 -21.88
N ALA A 584 -11.83 -16.13 -21.59
CA ALA A 584 -11.53 -15.74 -20.21
C ALA A 584 -11.88 -14.27 -19.91
N ALA A 585 -11.38 -13.30 -20.68
CA ALA A 585 -11.59 -11.88 -20.41
C ALA A 585 -13.03 -11.42 -20.73
N LEU A 586 -13.61 -11.87 -21.84
CA LEU A 586 -14.98 -11.50 -22.23
C LEU A 586 -16.05 -11.94 -21.22
N PRO A 587 -16.03 -13.18 -20.68
CA PRO A 587 -16.97 -13.57 -19.61
C PRO A 587 -16.87 -12.70 -18.36
N VAL A 588 -15.66 -12.30 -17.95
CA VAL A 588 -15.48 -11.37 -16.81
C VAL A 588 -16.12 -10.03 -17.10
N ALA A 589 -15.91 -9.46 -18.29
CA ALA A 589 -16.55 -8.21 -18.68
C ALA A 589 -18.09 -8.33 -18.72
N LYS A 590 -18.61 -9.49 -19.17
CA LYS A 590 -20.05 -9.76 -19.19
C LYS A 590 -20.66 -9.76 -17.79
N GLU A 591 -20.03 -10.41 -16.81
CA GLU A 591 -20.49 -10.40 -15.42
C GLU A 591 -20.51 -8.98 -14.84
N ILE A 592 -19.51 -8.17 -15.16
CA ILE A 592 -19.44 -6.77 -14.73
C ILE A 592 -20.57 -5.93 -15.37
N PHE A 593 -20.81 -6.08 -16.69
CA PHE A 593 -21.94 -5.41 -17.35
C PHE A 593 -23.28 -5.84 -16.74
N GLN A 594 -23.46 -7.13 -16.44
CA GLN A 594 -24.68 -7.65 -15.82
C GLN A 594 -24.88 -7.09 -14.41
N ALA A 595 -23.80 -6.94 -13.63
CA ALA A 595 -23.88 -6.30 -12.33
C ALA A 595 -24.22 -4.80 -12.43
N TYR A 596 -23.74 -4.11 -13.45
CA TYR A 596 -23.99 -2.68 -13.65
C TYR A 596 -25.42 -2.37 -14.14
N PHE A 597 -25.89 -3.06 -15.18
CA PHE A 597 -27.23 -2.84 -15.74
C PHE A 597 -28.34 -3.52 -14.93
N GLY A 598 -27.96 -4.36 -13.96
CA GLY A 598 -28.86 -5.28 -13.28
C GLY A 598 -29.14 -6.52 -14.16
N LYS A 599 -29.39 -7.66 -13.52
CA LYS A 599 -29.95 -8.80 -14.24
C LYS A 599 -31.32 -8.36 -14.80
N PRO A 600 -31.62 -8.56 -16.09
CA PRO A 600 -32.98 -8.44 -16.57
C PRO A 600 -33.88 -9.26 -15.64
N ALA A 601 -35.00 -8.69 -15.21
CA ALA A 601 -36.01 -9.48 -14.50
C ALA A 601 -36.25 -10.74 -15.34
N ALA A 602 -36.14 -11.92 -14.73
CA ALA A 602 -36.55 -13.15 -15.39
C ALA A 602 -37.95 -12.89 -15.96
N ALA A 603 -38.13 -13.15 -17.26
CA ALA A 603 -39.45 -13.08 -17.85
C ALA A 603 -40.38 -13.92 -16.94
N PRO A 604 -41.55 -13.40 -16.53
CA PRO A 604 -42.46 -14.19 -15.72
C PRO A 604 -42.72 -15.49 -16.48
N ASP A 605 -42.47 -16.62 -15.81
CA ASP A 605 -42.73 -17.94 -16.36
C ASP A 605 -44.15 -17.94 -16.92
N ALA A 606 -44.26 -18.16 -18.22
CA ALA A 606 -45.53 -18.32 -18.91
C ALA A 606 -46.08 -19.72 -18.58
N GLU A 607 -46.33 -20.00 -17.30
CA GLU A 607 -47.01 -21.23 -16.85
C GLU A 607 -48.18 -20.99 -15.89
N ASP A 608 -48.41 -19.79 -15.36
CA ASP A 608 -49.56 -19.53 -14.46
C ASP A 608 -50.70 -18.73 -15.13
N ALA A 609 -51.02 -19.05 -16.37
CA ALA A 609 -52.16 -18.46 -17.09
C ALA A 609 -53.14 -19.49 -17.65
N GLU A 610 -53.36 -20.60 -16.94
CA GLU A 610 -54.60 -21.38 -17.05
C GLU A 610 -54.99 -21.89 -15.64
N GLU A 611 -56.30 -21.95 -15.38
CA GLU A 611 -57.01 -22.19 -14.10
C GLU A 611 -57.31 -20.91 -13.29
N GLU A 612 -58.52 -20.42 -13.07
CA GLU A 612 -59.94 -20.81 -13.29
C GLU A 612 -60.80 -19.55 -12.92
N PRO A 613 -62.14 -19.51 -13.08
CA PRO A 613 -63.09 -20.52 -13.58
C PRO A 613 -63.90 -20.13 -14.84
#